data_AF-A0A353D4W6-F1
#
_entry.id   AF-A0A353D4W6-F1
#
_cell.length_a   1.000
_cell.length_b   1.000
_cell.length_c   1.000
_cell.angle_alpha   90.00
_cell.angle_beta   90.00
_cell.angle_gamma   90.00
#
_symmetry.space_group_name_H-M   'P 1'
#
loop_
_entity.id
_entity.type
_entity.pdbx_description
1 polymer ?
#
loop_
_entity_poly.entity_id
_entity_poly.type
_entity_poly.pdbx_seq_one_letter_code
_entity_poly.pdbx_strand_id
1 'polypeptide(L)' 'MSKSKLLNIRIDPDLKKKAKTLAKSDGRSLSNWVTHLIHKAVETAEKKGKHEDK' A
#
# COMPACT_ATOMS: atom_id res chain seq x y z
N MET A 1 7.81 -9.22 18.31
CA MET A 1 7.62 -8.78 16.91
C MET A 1 7.41 -10.03 16.06
N SER A 2 6.16 -10.45 15.87
CA SER A 2 5.87 -11.61 14.99
C SER A 2 6.42 -11.32 13.61
N LYS A 3 7.22 -12.25 13.06
CA LYS A 3 7.85 -12.09 11.75
C LYS A 3 6.77 -11.76 10.73
N SER A 4 6.84 -10.56 10.14
CA SER A 4 5.91 -10.15 9.09
C SER A 4 5.97 -11.18 7.95
N LYS A 5 4.80 -11.64 7.49
CA LYS A 5 4.70 -12.60 6.40
C LYS A 5 5.17 -11.91 5.12
N LEU A 6 6.18 -12.46 4.46
CA LEU A 6 6.74 -11.90 3.22
C LEU A 6 5.68 -11.94 2.10
N LEU A 7 5.45 -10.80 1.45
CA LEU A 7 4.57 -10.67 0.29
C LEU A 7 5.43 -10.42 -0.96
N ASN A 8 5.62 -11.46 -1.77
CA ASN A 8 6.42 -11.37 -3.00
C ASN A 8 5.50 -10.99 -4.17
N ILE A 9 5.61 -9.75 -4.64
CA ILE A 9 4.80 -9.22 -5.74
C ILE A 9 5.68 -9.00 -6.97
N ARG A 10 5.22 -9.45 -8.13
CA ARG A 10 5.79 -9.05 -9.43
C ARG A 10 5.12 -7.76 -9.87
N ILE A 11 5.92 -6.73 -10.04
CA ILE A 11 5.48 -5.43 -10.55
C ILE A 11 6.27 -5.08 -11.79
N ASP A 12 5.62 -4.36 -12.68
CA ASP A 12 6.26 -3.78 -13.84
C ASP A 12 7.47 -2.90 -13.42
N PRO A 13 8.63 -3.00 -14.10
CA PRO A 13 9.82 -2.26 -13.73
C PRO A 13 9.66 -0.74 -13.81
N ASP A 14 8.86 -0.21 -14.73
CA ASP A 14 8.62 1.23 -14.85
C ASP A 14 7.66 1.70 -13.77
N LEU A 15 6.65 0.90 -13.43
CA LEU A 15 5.82 1.15 -12.25
C LEU A 15 6.67 1.20 -10.97
N LYS A 16 7.64 0.28 -10.80
CA LYS A 16 8.55 0.27 -9.66
C LYS A 16 9.38 1.55 -9.56
N LYS A 17 9.91 2.05 -10.70
CA LYS A 17 10.67 3.30 -10.73
C LYS A 17 9.80 4.48 -10.30
N LYS A 18 8.61 4.63 -10.89
CA LYS A 18 7.66 5.70 -10.55
C LYS A 18 7.26 5.65 -9.08
N ALA A 19 6.90 4.47 -8.58
CA ALA A 19 6.53 4.26 -7.18
C ALA A 19 7.67 4.61 -6.22
N LYS A 20 8.93 4.29 -6.57
CA LYS A 20 10.10 4.65 -5.75
C LYS A 20 10.29 6.16 -5.67
N THR A 21 10.10 6.89 -6.77
CA THR A 21 10.18 8.35 -6.79
C THR A 21 9.10 8.99 -5.92
N LEU A 22 7.86 8.51 -6.03
CA LEU A 22 6.73 8.99 -5.20
C LEU A 22 6.96 8.68 -3.72
N ALA A 23 7.38 7.45 -3.40
CA ALA A 23 7.70 7.06 -2.02
C ALA A 23 8.79 7.96 -1.40
N LYS A 24 9.83 8.30 -2.18
CA LYS A 24 10.90 9.21 -1.73
C LYS A 24 10.37 10.62 -1.48
N SER A 25 9.47 11.12 -2.35
CA SER A 25 8.79 12.41 -2.15
C SER A 25 7.97 12.44 -0.85
N ASP A 26 7.37 11.31 -0.49
CA ASP A 26 6.61 11.13 0.76
C ASP A 26 7.51 10.85 1.99
N GLY A 27 8.83 10.84 1.84
CA GLY A 27 9.79 10.52 2.91
C GLY A 27 9.74 9.06 3.39
N ARG A 28 9.21 8.13 2.57
CA ARG A 28 9.00 6.72 2.91
C ARG A 28 9.82 5.79 2.03
N SER A 29 10.14 4.61 2.55
CA SER A 29 10.66 3.52 1.71
C SER A 29 9.55 2.96 0.83
N LEU A 30 9.91 2.35 -0.32
CA LEU A 30 8.93 1.76 -1.24
C LEU A 30 8.02 0.74 -0.53
N SER A 31 8.59 -0.14 0.30
CA SER A 31 7.81 -1.14 1.03
C SER A 31 6.83 -0.49 2.00
N ASN A 32 7.28 0.50 2.78
CA ASN A 32 6.40 1.18 3.74
C ASN A 32 5.32 2.01 3.05
N TRP A 33 5.66 2.60 1.89
CA TRP A 33 4.72 3.35 1.06
C TRP A 33 3.63 2.44 0.50
N VAL A 34 3.98 1.26 -0.02
CA VAL A 34 3.01 0.26 -0.48
C VAL A 34 2.13 -0.22 0.68
N THR A 35 2.71 -0.51 1.84
CA THR A 35 1.93 -0.90 3.03
C THR A 35 0.93 0.19 3.42
N HIS A 36 1.33 1.46 3.40
CA HIS A 36 0.43 2.58 3.69
C HIS A 36 -0.72 2.70 2.67
N LEU A 37 -0.43 2.51 1.38
CA LEU A 37 -1.47 2.52 0.34
C LEU A 37 -2.49 1.39 0.56
N ILE A 38 -2.02 0.18 0.91
CA ILE A 38 -2.90 -0.95 1.22
C ILE A 38 -3.78 -0.62 2.43
N HIS A 39 -3.20 -0.11 3.52
CA HIS A 39 -3.97 0.31 4.70
C HIS A 39 -5.07 1.33 4.35
N LYS A 40 -4.72 2.38 3.59
CA LYS A 40 -5.67 3.41 3.17
C LYS A 40 -6.78 2.84 2.28
N ALA A 41 -6.45 1.93 1.37
CA ALA A 41 -7.42 1.28 0.50
C ALA A 41 -8.39 0.40 1.30
N VAL A 42 -7.90 -0.39 2.25
CA VAL A 42 -8.73 -1.22 3.15
C VAL A 42 -9.64 -0.34 3.99
N GLU A 43 -9.11 0.68 4.66
CA GLU A 43 -9.90 1.59 5.50
C GLU A 43 -11.01 2.29 4.68
N THR A 44 -10.70 2.67 3.45
CA THR A 44 -11.68 3.27 2.53
C THR A 44 -12.77 2.27 2.15
N ALA A 45 -12.40 1.02 1.84
CA ALA A 45 -13.33 -0.05 1.51
C ALA A 45 -14.23 -0.40 2.71
N GLU A 46 -13.67 -0.51 3.92
CA GLU A 46 -14.43 -0.75 5.15
C GLU A 46 -15.43 0.38 5.44
N LYS A 47 -15.04 1.63 5.23
CA LYS A 47 -15.93 2.79 5.37
C LYS A 47 -17.07 2.78 4.36
N LYS A 48 -16.82 2.34 3.12
CA LYS A 48 -17.85 2.23 2.08
C LYS A 48 -18.80 1.06 2.32
N GLY A 49 -18.28 -0.12 2.69
CA GLY A 49 -19.11 -1.28 3.01
C GLY A 49 -20.01 -1.06 4.23
N LYS A 50 -19.55 -0.29 5.24
CA LYS A 50 -20.39 0.12 6.37
C LYS A 50 -21.57 1.04 5.99
N HIS A 51 -21.60 1.59 4.78
CA HIS A 51 -22.66 2.48 4.30
C HIS A 51 -23.71 1.77 3.42
N GLU A 52 -23.48 0.50 3.05
CA GLU A 52 -24.41 -0.30 2.24
C GLU A 52 -25.24 -1.32 3.08
N ASP A 53 -24.91 -1.49 4.37
CA ASP A 53 -25.62 -2.39 5.30
C ASP A 53 -26.53 -1.65 6.33
N LYS A 54 -27.03 -0.45 6.01
CA LYS A 54 -27.90 0.30 6.95
C LYS A 54 -29.13 0.92 6.31
#